data_AF-A0AA88GGK9-F1
#
_entry.id   AF-A0AA88GGK9-F1
#
_cell.length_a   1.000
_cell.length_b   1.000
_cell.length_c   1.000
_cell.angle_alpha   90.00
_cell.angle_beta   90.00
_cell.angle_gamma   90.00
#
_symmetry.space_group_name_H-M   'P 1'
#
loop_
_entity.id
_entity.type
_entity.pdbx_description
1 polymer ?
#
loop_
_entity_poly.entity_id
_entity_poly.type
_entity_poly.pdbx_seq_one_letter_code
_entity_poly.pdbx_strand_id
1 'polypeptide(L)'
;MAPLRSSGCGDHRRSPEVVLVRSSLSWLVFVVAACSLVILNESLVTGHVIRGGGAEQRNNERRPTLSPLSKTTVRKESSTTALNDRPIIGILAQPTGSKEHGESYIAASYVKWIEGSGARVVPIPYDLPQPILQYLFNSLNGLLFPGGGTNIKHSKYADVLKFFFEKTIEANSRGEYFPLWGTCLGFESLNILAAENNDVVNYGFDSEDLSLSLKFVSDFKNSRLFGSAAPNEVVEILAKQNVTMNNHMAGVTPNDYDRNEKLRNFFKILSLNADRKGKVFVSTIESFNFPIYATQYHPEKVYEFNYEAIDHSYDSLIANEYFGRFFSKIYFPSH
;
A
#
# COMPACT_ATOMS: atom_id res chain seq x y z
N MET A 1 -41.09 -19.41 4.40
CA MET A 1 -39.76 -18.98 4.87
C MET A 1 -38.75 -19.36 3.79
N ALA A 2 -38.31 -18.39 2.99
CA ALA A 2 -37.31 -18.62 1.93
C ALA A 2 -35.90 -18.34 2.51
N PRO A 3 -34.87 -19.09 2.11
CA PRO A 3 -33.53 -18.90 2.64
C PRO A 3 -32.91 -17.63 2.05
N LEU A 4 -32.32 -16.81 2.93
CA LEU A 4 -31.50 -15.65 2.60
C LEU A 4 -30.32 -16.09 1.72
N ARG A 5 -30.27 -15.61 0.48
CA ARG A 5 -29.08 -15.72 -0.36
C ARG A 5 -28.02 -14.76 0.16
N SER A 6 -26.89 -15.30 0.61
CA SER A 6 -25.67 -14.55 0.87
C SER A 6 -25.03 -14.17 -0.47
N SER A 7 -25.33 -12.98 -0.99
CA SER A 7 -24.55 -12.33 -2.05
C SER A 7 -23.50 -11.46 -1.37
N GLY A 8 -22.34 -12.05 -1.05
CA GLY A 8 -21.14 -11.32 -0.69
C GLY A 8 -20.53 -10.64 -1.92
N CYS A 9 -19.66 -9.65 -1.68
CA CYS A 9 -18.96 -8.80 -2.66
C CYS A 9 -17.95 -9.57 -3.55
N GLY A 10 -18.43 -10.61 -4.23
CA GLY A 10 -17.61 -11.55 -4.98
C GLY A 10 -18.45 -12.49 -5.83
N ASP A 11 -19.19 -11.97 -6.80
CA ASP A 11 -19.48 -12.79 -7.98
C ASP A 11 -18.18 -12.89 -8.79
N HIS A 12 -17.33 -13.84 -8.44
CA HIS A 12 -16.05 -14.14 -9.11
C HIS A 12 -16.20 -14.53 -10.60
N ARG A 13 -17.40 -14.42 -11.17
CA ARG A 13 -17.66 -14.63 -12.60
C ARG A 13 -17.32 -13.43 -13.50
N ARG A 14 -16.80 -12.31 -12.96
CA ARG A 14 -16.64 -11.06 -13.74
C ARG A 14 -15.27 -10.37 -13.69
N SER A 15 -14.23 -10.99 -13.12
CA SER A 15 -12.85 -10.48 -13.22
C SER A 15 -12.06 -11.38 -14.17
N PRO A 16 -11.67 -10.91 -15.37
CA PRO A 16 -11.09 -11.78 -16.39
C PRO A 16 -9.64 -12.22 -16.08
N GLU A 17 -8.92 -11.52 -15.20
CA GLU A 17 -7.53 -11.86 -14.85
C GLU A 17 -7.28 -11.87 -13.34
N VAL A 18 -6.84 -13.04 -12.85
CA VAL A 18 -6.53 -13.29 -11.44
C VAL A 18 -5.13 -13.89 -11.35
N VAL A 19 -4.31 -13.36 -10.43
CA VAL A 19 -3.03 -13.94 -10.07
C VAL A 19 -3.27 -14.96 -8.97
N LEU A 20 -3.03 -16.24 -9.28
CA LEU A 20 -3.19 -17.35 -8.35
C LEU A 20 -1.92 -17.53 -7.52
N VAL A 21 -2.10 -17.63 -6.21
CA VAL A 21 -0.98 -17.72 -5.25
C VAL A 21 -1.07 -19.07 -4.54
N ARG A 22 -0.01 -19.87 -4.63
CA ARG A 22 0.06 -21.21 -4.03
C ARG A 22 0.87 -21.16 -2.74
N SER A 23 0.39 -21.81 -1.68
CA SER A 23 1.06 -21.89 -0.37
C SER A 23 1.99 -23.12 -0.21
N SER A 24 2.47 -23.73 -1.30
CA SER A 24 3.32 -24.93 -1.21
C SER A 24 4.78 -24.58 -0.86
N LEU A 25 5.51 -25.53 -0.24
CA LEU A 25 6.95 -25.39 0.06
C LEU A 25 7.77 -24.98 -1.18
N SER A 26 7.36 -25.40 -2.38
CA SER A 26 8.03 -25.02 -3.63
C SER A 26 7.94 -23.52 -3.92
N TRP A 27 6.79 -22.90 -3.59
CA TRP A 27 6.59 -21.46 -3.74
C TRP A 27 7.45 -20.66 -2.74
N LEU A 28 7.61 -21.20 -1.53
CA LEU A 28 8.51 -20.68 -0.50
C LEU A 28 9.97 -20.66 -0.99
N VAL A 29 10.43 -21.73 -1.64
CA VAL A 29 11.77 -21.79 -2.25
C VAL A 29 11.92 -20.76 -3.36
N PHE A 30 10.90 -20.54 -4.20
CA PHE A 30 10.96 -19.52 -5.25
C PHE A 30 11.02 -18.09 -4.70
N VAL A 31 10.23 -17.73 -3.68
CA VAL A 31 10.28 -16.38 -3.09
C VAL A 31 11.57 -16.17 -2.30
N VAL A 32 11.98 -17.15 -1.49
CA VAL A 32 13.26 -17.06 -0.77
C VAL A 32 14.42 -16.99 -1.75
N ALA A 33 14.42 -17.76 -2.83
CA ALA A 33 15.46 -17.70 -3.87
C ALA A 33 15.42 -16.38 -4.66
N ALA A 34 14.25 -15.85 -5.01
CA ALA A 34 14.12 -14.57 -5.70
C ALA A 34 14.60 -13.40 -4.83
N CYS A 35 14.27 -13.39 -3.54
CA CYS A 35 14.77 -12.41 -2.58
C CYS A 35 16.29 -12.60 -2.32
N SER A 36 16.78 -13.84 -2.24
CA SER A 36 18.20 -14.13 -1.94
C SER A 36 19.13 -13.93 -3.14
N LEU A 37 18.68 -14.21 -4.39
CA LEU A 37 19.47 -13.96 -5.60
C LEU A 37 19.71 -12.46 -5.82
N VAL A 38 18.73 -11.62 -5.44
CA VAL A 38 18.89 -10.16 -5.51
C VAL A 38 19.99 -9.71 -4.54
N ILE A 39 20.06 -10.28 -3.33
CA ILE A 39 21.07 -9.94 -2.32
C ILE A 39 22.47 -10.43 -2.73
N LEU A 40 22.59 -11.62 -3.34
CA LEU A 40 23.88 -12.16 -3.77
C LEU A 40 24.48 -11.42 -4.97
N ASN A 41 23.65 -10.88 -5.86
CA ASN A 41 24.15 -10.14 -7.03
C ASN A 41 24.75 -8.77 -6.63
N GLU A 42 24.28 -8.15 -5.56
CA GLU A 42 24.87 -6.90 -5.03
C GLU A 42 26.25 -7.11 -4.38
N SER A 43 26.52 -8.33 -3.88
CA SER A 43 27.82 -8.68 -3.29
C SER A 43 28.94 -8.82 -4.33
N LEU A 44 28.61 -8.98 -5.62
CA LEU A 44 29.57 -9.18 -6.71
C LEU A 44 29.86 -7.91 -7.54
N VAL A 45 29.14 -6.80 -7.31
CA VAL A 45 29.26 -5.56 -8.11
C VAL A 45 30.15 -4.50 -7.43
N THR A 46 30.75 -4.78 -6.27
CA THR A 46 31.80 -3.92 -5.68
C THR A 46 33.20 -4.23 -6.27
N GLY A 47 33.29 -4.24 -7.60
CA GLY A 47 34.55 -4.30 -8.33
C GLY A 47 35.15 -2.91 -8.51
N HIS A 48 36.33 -2.68 -7.93
CA HIS A 48 37.14 -1.47 -8.03
C HIS A 48 37.21 -0.90 -9.47
N VAL A 49 36.69 0.32 -9.67
CA VAL A 49 37.02 1.13 -10.85
C VAL A 49 38.38 1.79 -10.60
N ILE A 50 39.45 1.18 -11.11
CA ILE A 50 40.76 1.83 -11.20
C ILE A 50 40.70 2.81 -12.38
N ARG A 51 40.62 4.11 -12.10
CA ARG A 51 40.87 5.17 -13.09
C ARG A 51 42.38 5.28 -13.30
N GLY A 52 42.85 4.82 -14.47
CA GLY A 52 44.19 5.10 -14.96
C GLY A 52 44.33 6.56 -15.38
N GLY A 53 45.16 7.31 -14.66
CA GLY A 53 45.64 8.64 -15.05
C GLY A 53 47.16 8.65 -14.95
N GLY A 54 47.84 8.65 -16.09
CA GLY A 54 49.28 8.83 -16.17
C GLY A 54 49.65 10.31 -15.99
N ALA A 55 50.63 10.58 -15.12
CA ALA A 55 51.48 11.76 -15.18
C ALA A 55 52.77 11.50 -14.39
N GLU A 56 53.86 11.94 -15.00
CA GLU A 56 55.26 11.71 -14.63
C GLU A 56 55.70 12.22 -13.26
N GLN A 57 56.73 11.53 -12.75
CA GLN A 57 57.51 11.82 -11.55
C GLN A 57 58.11 13.23 -11.53
N ARG A 58 58.11 13.87 -10.36
CA ARG A 58 59.29 14.58 -9.83
C ARG A 58 59.40 14.40 -8.31
N ASN A 59 60.52 13.81 -7.90
CA ASN A 59 60.98 13.69 -6.53
C ASN A 59 61.24 15.06 -5.89
N ASN A 60 60.73 15.27 -4.67
CA ASN A 60 61.44 16.11 -3.71
C ASN A 60 61.14 15.63 -2.28
N GLU A 61 62.15 15.04 -1.66
CA GLU A 61 62.12 14.57 -0.28
C GLU A 61 62.05 15.77 0.68
N ARG A 62 61.01 15.83 1.53
CA ARG A 62 61.05 16.60 2.78
C ARG A 62 60.43 15.80 3.91
N ARG A 63 61.21 15.61 4.98
CA ARG A 63 60.84 14.98 6.26
C ARG A 63 59.56 15.61 6.84
N PRO A 64 58.65 14.83 7.45
CA PRO A 64 57.47 15.37 8.13
C PRO A 64 57.85 15.90 9.53
N THR A 65 57.48 17.14 9.80
CA THR A 65 57.41 17.71 11.15
C THR A 65 56.08 17.32 11.78
N LEU A 66 56.11 16.72 12.98
CA LEU A 66 54.94 16.37 13.77
C LEU A 66 54.18 17.62 14.24
N SER A 67 52.90 17.73 13.84
CA SER A 67 51.92 18.66 14.43
C SER A 67 50.94 17.87 15.31
N PRO A 68 50.46 18.42 16.44
CA PRO A 68 49.68 17.68 17.44
C PRO A 68 48.27 17.32 16.95
N LEU A 69 47.78 16.17 17.43
CA LEU A 69 46.46 15.61 17.16
C LEU A 69 45.33 16.65 17.26
N SER A 70 44.59 16.87 16.17
CA SER A 70 43.30 17.54 16.24
C SER A 70 42.26 16.57 16.78
N LYS A 71 41.44 17.06 17.72
CA LYS A 71 40.35 16.32 18.34
C LYS A 71 39.36 15.91 17.26
N THR A 72 39.21 14.61 17.04
CA THR A 72 38.17 14.06 16.18
C THR A 72 36.82 14.33 16.83
N THR A 73 36.14 15.38 16.38
CA THR A 73 34.70 15.53 16.61
C THR A 73 34.02 14.40 15.86
N VAL A 74 33.49 13.42 16.60
CA VAL A 74 32.58 12.40 16.05
C VAL A 74 31.34 13.15 15.56
N ARG A 75 31.32 13.51 14.27
CA ARG A 75 30.09 13.90 13.60
C ARG A 75 29.22 12.66 13.59
N LYS A 76 28.10 12.72 14.31
CA LYS A 76 26.97 11.81 14.15
C LYS A 76 26.52 11.96 12.70
N GLU A 77 26.97 11.05 11.83
CA GLU A 77 26.44 10.97 10.47
C GLU A 77 24.93 10.80 10.59
N SER A 78 24.20 11.81 10.11
CA SER A 78 22.78 11.67 9.80
C SER A 78 22.70 10.53 8.80
N SER A 79 22.09 9.42 9.20
CA SER A 79 21.73 8.34 8.28
C SER A 79 20.73 8.93 7.29
N THR A 80 21.23 9.50 6.20
CA THR A 80 20.42 9.73 5.01
C THR A 80 19.94 8.35 4.60
N THR A 81 18.68 8.04 4.86
CA THR A 81 18.04 6.79 4.42
C THR A 81 18.32 6.67 2.93
N ALA A 82 19.16 5.70 2.55
CA ALA A 82 19.57 5.55 1.16
C ALA A 82 18.32 5.32 0.31
N LEU A 83 18.27 5.98 -0.84
CA LEU A 83 17.09 5.94 -1.71
C LEU A 83 16.97 4.54 -2.29
N ASN A 84 15.75 4.00 -2.29
CA ASN A 84 15.48 2.72 -2.94
C ASN A 84 14.74 2.97 -4.25
N ASP A 85 15.47 2.90 -5.36
CA ASP A 85 14.96 3.04 -6.72
C ASP A 85 14.38 1.75 -7.31
N ARG A 86 14.31 0.68 -6.51
CA ARG A 86 13.79 -0.64 -6.90
C ARG A 86 12.82 -1.20 -5.85
N PRO A 87 11.78 -0.45 -5.42
CA PRO A 87 10.92 -0.89 -4.33
C PRO A 87 10.18 -2.19 -4.66
N ILE A 88 9.98 -3.02 -3.63
CA ILE A 88 9.20 -4.25 -3.65
C ILE A 88 8.03 -4.10 -2.69
N ILE A 89 6.81 -4.22 -3.19
CA ILE A 89 5.57 -4.10 -2.43
C ILE A 89 4.93 -5.48 -2.31
N GLY A 90 4.58 -5.84 -1.08
CA GLY A 90 3.80 -7.05 -0.82
C GLY A 90 2.31 -6.80 -1.03
N ILE A 91 1.63 -7.67 -1.78
CA ILE A 91 0.17 -7.61 -1.92
C ILE A 91 -0.44 -8.84 -1.24
N LEU A 92 -1.30 -8.62 -0.25
CA LEU A 92 -1.93 -9.71 0.49
C LEU A 92 -3.00 -10.40 -0.36
N ALA A 93 -2.79 -11.67 -0.69
CA ALA A 93 -3.77 -12.51 -1.34
C ALA A 93 -4.92 -12.82 -0.38
N GLN A 94 -6.10 -13.11 -0.93
CA GLN A 94 -7.28 -13.48 -0.16
C GLN A 94 -7.74 -14.90 -0.53
N PRO A 95 -8.48 -15.62 0.35
CA PRO A 95 -8.97 -16.95 0.04
C PRO A 95 -9.88 -16.95 -1.20
N THR A 96 -9.81 -18.02 -1.99
CA THR A 96 -10.73 -18.23 -3.12
C THR A 96 -12.06 -18.82 -2.65
N GLY A 97 -13.14 -18.52 -3.37
CA GLY A 97 -14.42 -19.23 -3.19
C GLY A 97 -14.40 -20.66 -3.77
N SER A 98 -13.52 -20.93 -4.74
CA SER A 98 -13.28 -22.25 -5.34
C SER A 98 -11.79 -22.56 -5.37
N LYS A 99 -11.43 -23.76 -4.90
CA LYS A 99 -10.05 -24.24 -4.83
C LYS A 99 -9.52 -24.81 -6.15
N GLU A 100 -10.34 -24.82 -7.21
CA GLU A 100 -10.00 -25.42 -8.51
C GLU A 100 -8.67 -24.89 -9.08
N HIS A 101 -8.42 -23.60 -8.93
CA HIS A 101 -7.22 -22.95 -9.48
C HIS A 101 -6.20 -22.54 -8.41
N GLY A 102 -6.58 -22.58 -7.14
CA GLY A 102 -5.71 -22.25 -6.01
C GLY A 102 -6.50 -21.93 -4.75
N GLU A 103 -5.81 -21.93 -3.61
CA GLU A 103 -6.37 -21.60 -2.30
C GLU A 103 -6.50 -20.09 -2.08
N SER A 104 -5.71 -19.29 -2.81
CA SER A 104 -5.69 -17.84 -2.66
C SER A 104 -5.48 -17.11 -3.97
N TYR A 105 -5.93 -15.85 -4.03
CA TYR A 105 -5.88 -15.03 -5.22
C TYR A 105 -5.61 -13.55 -4.95
N ILE A 106 -5.11 -12.87 -5.98
CA ILE A 106 -5.00 -11.40 -6.08
C ILE A 106 -5.60 -10.99 -7.44
N ALA A 107 -6.46 -9.98 -7.48
CA ALA A 107 -6.92 -9.42 -8.75
C ALA A 107 -5.74 -8.77 -9.49
N ALA A 108 -5.57 -9.06 -10.78
CA ALA A 108 -4.40 -8.62 -11.54
C ALA A 108 -4.28 -7.08 -11.62
N SER A 109 -5.40 -6.36 -11.53
CA SER A 109 -5.43 -4.90 -11.45
C SER A 109 -4.55 -4.32 -10.33
N TYR A 110 -4.52 -4.93 -9.14
CA TYR A 110 -3.62 -4.47 -8.08
C TYR A 110 -2.14 -4.61 -8.45
N VAL A 111 -1.79 -5.70 -9.15
CA VAL A 111 -0.42 -5.93 -9.61
C VAL A 111 -0.04 -4.90 -10.67
N LYS A 112 -0.91 -4.71 -11.68
CA LYS A 112 -0.72 -3.72 -12.76
C LYS A 112 -0.60 -2.29 -12.21
N TRP A 113 -1.41 -1.94 -11.20
CA TRP A 113 -1.40 -0.62 -10.59
C TRP A 113 -0.09 -0.33 -9.84
N ILE A 114 0.45 -1.31 -9.11
CA ILE A 114 1.73 -1.16 -8.44
C ILE A 114 2.91 -1.20 -9.41
N GLU A 115 2.91 -2.11 -10.38
CA GLU A 115 3.95 -2.16 -11.42
C GLU A 115 3.96 -0.90 -12.30
N GLY A 116 2.78 -0.41 -12.70
CA GLY A 116 2.62 0.84 -13.45
C GLY A 116 3.12 2.06 -12.70
N SER A 117 3.21 1.98 -11.36
CA SER A 117 3.79 3.03 -10.52
C SER A 117 5.31 2.94 -10.31
N GLY A 118 5.98 1.94 -10.92
CA GLY A 118 7.43 1.77 -10.85
C GLY A 118 7.93 0.87 -9.71
N ALA A 119 7.07 0.04 -9.12
CA ALA A 119 7.44 -0.91 -8.07
C ALA A 119 7.30 -2.37 -8.52
N ARG A 120 8.03 -3.29 -7.88
CA ARG A 120 7.86 -4.74 -8.07
C ARG A 120 6.86 -5.28 -7.06
N VAL A 121 6.18 -6.37 -7.41
CA VAL A 121 5.17 -7.00 -6.55
C VAL A 121 5.64 -8.36 -6.04
N VAL A 122 5.40 -8.63 -4.76
CA VAL A 122 5.45 -9.97 -4.16
C VAL A 122 4.05 -10.32 -3.66
N PRO A 123 3.42 -11.38 -4.17
CA PRO A 123 2.14 -11.80 -3.63
C PRO A 123 2.33 -12.55 -2.31
N ILE A 124 1.46 -12.31 -1.32
CA ILE A 124 1.56 -12.89 0.02
C ILE A 124 0.32 -13.76 0.27
N PRO A 125 0.45 -15.11 0.31
CA PRO A 125 -0.66 -15.97 0.72
C PRO A 125 -1.18 -15.62 2.12
N TYR A 126 -2.50 -15.67 2.31
CA TYR A 126 -3.17 -15.24 3.55
C TYR A 126 -3.01 -16.18 4.74
N ASP A 127 -2.42 -17.37 4.54
CA ASP A 127 -2.36 -18.44 5.53
C ASP A 127 -0.92 -18.86 5.86
N LEU A 128 0.06 -18.03 5.49
CA LEU A 128 1.46 -18.26 5.82
C LEU A 128 1.72 -18.20 7.33
N PRO A 129 2.65 -19.02 7.86
CA PRO A 129 3.00 -19.00 9.27
C PRO A 129 3.80 -17.74 9.64
N GLN A 130 3.65 -17.26 10.88
CA GLN A 130 4.26 -16.01 11.36
C GLN A 130 5.78 -15.85 11.10
N PRO A 131 6.64 -16.89 11.25
CA PRO A 131 8.06 -16.73 10.92
C PRO A 131 8.32 -16.35 9.46
N ILE A 132 7.50 -16.86 8.54
CA ILE A 132 7.59 -16.51 7.11
C ILE A 132 7.03 -15.11 6.88
N LEU A 133 5.92 -14.75 7.52
CA LEU A 133 5.39 -13.37 7.45
C LEU A 133 6.42 -12.35 7.95
N GLN A 134 7.14 -12.65 9.02
CA GLN A 134 8.22 -11.80 9.54
C GLN A 134 9.38 -11.68 8.54
N TYR A 135 9.79 -12.79 7.93
CA TYR A 135 10.82 -12.79 6.90
C TYR A 135 10.41 -11.92 5.69
N LEU A 136 9.17 -12.07 5.24
CA LEU A 136 8.61 -11.24 4.16
C LEU A 136 8.59 -9.77 4.55
N PHE A 137 8.06 -9.43 5.73
CA PHE A 137 8.03 -8.05 6.22
C PHE A 137 9.41 -7.39 6.15
N ASN A 138 10.45 -8.08 6.63
CA ASN A 138 11.83 -7.57 6.63
C ASN A 138 12.45 -7.45 5.23
N SER A 139 11.88 -8.11 4.22
CA SER A 139 12.38 -8.13 2.84
C SER A 139 11.64 -7.18 1.91
N LEU A 140 10.49 -6.66 2.35
CA LEU A 140 9.63 -5.78 1.58
C LEU A 140 9.89 -4.32 1.93
N ASN A 141 9.46 -3.44 1.05
CA ASN A 141 9.51 -2.01 1.31
C ASN A 141 8.18 -1.51 1.84
N GLY A 142 7.05 -2.03 1.34
CA GLY A 142 5.71 -1.67 1.81
C GLY A 142 4.68 -2.78 1.56
N LEU A 143 3.44 -2.53 1.98
CA LEU A 143 2.36 -3.50 1.91
C LEU A 143 1.06 -2.90 1.37
N LEU A 144 0.29 -3.73 0.66
CA LEU A 144 -1.02 -3.40 0.14
C LEU A 144 -2.04 -4.45 0.61
N PHE A 145 -3.08 -3.98 1.31
CA PHE A 145 -4.29 -4.74 1.64
C PHE A 145 -5.36 -4.47 0.59
N PRO A 146 -5.61 -5.40 -0.35
CA PRO A 146 -6.52 -5.16 -1.47
C PRO A 146 -7.98 -5.18 -1.03
N GLY A 147 -8.86 -4.80 -1.95
CA GLY A 147 -10.30 -5.03 -1.86
C GLY A 147 -10.65 -6.51 -1.98
N GLY A 148 -11.90 -6.85 -1.68
CA GLY A 148 -12.36 -8.25 -1.67
C GLY A 148 -13.66 -8.47 -0.92
N GLY A 149 -14.00 -9.74 -0.71
CA GLY A 149 -15.24 -10.15 -0.03
C GLY A 149 -15.04 -11.17 1.09
N THR A 150 -13.79 -11.35 1.57
CA THR A 150 -13.48 -12.32 2.63
C THR A 150 -13.81 -11.80 4.03
N ASN A 151 -13.87 -12.69 5.01
CA ASN A 151 -14.11 -12.35 6.41
C ASN A 151 -12.86 -11.69 7.04
N ILE A 152 -12.98 -10.44 7.46
CA ILE A 152 -11.91 -9.63 8.07
C ILE A 152 -11.98 -9.51 9.60
N LYS A 153 -12.91 -10.23 10.25
CA LYS A 153 -13.11 -10.17 11.71
C LYS A 153 -12.54 -11.39 12.42
N HIS A 154 -12.84 -12.59 11.92
CA HIS A 154 -12.47 -13.87 12.55
C HIS A 154 -12.03 -14.88 11.49
N SER A 155 -10.81 -14.73 10.99
CA SER A 155 -10.25 -15.61 9.97
C SER A 155 -8.71 -15.57 9.98
N LYS A 156 -8.07 -16.55 9.33
CA LYS A 156 -6.62 -16.50 9.10
C LYS A 156 -6.19 -15.24 8.34
N TYR A 157 -7.02 -14.77 7.41
CA TYR A 157 -6.76 -13.53 6.67
C TYR A 157 -6.73 -12.33 7.62
N ALA A 158 -7.67 -12.26 8.57
CA ALA A 158 -7.70 -11.22 9.61
C ALA A 158 -6.45 -11.29 10.52
N ASP A 159 -5.98 -12.49 10.86
CA ASP A 159 -4.75 -12.66 11.66
C ASP A 159 -3.51 -12.13 10.92
N VAL A 160 -3.40 -12.35 9.60
CA VAL A 160 -2.29 -11.85 8.79
C VAL A 160 -2.37 -10.33 8.59
N LEU A 161 -3.57 -9.79 8.36
CA LEU A 161 -3.79 -8.34 8.34
C LEU A 161 -3.31 -7.69 9.65
N LYS A 162 -3.73 -8.26 10.79
CA LYS A 162 -3.33 -7.78 12.12
C LYS A 162 -1.81 -7.85 12.31
N PHE A 163 -1.19 -8.99 11.96
CA PHE A 163 0.26 -9.16 12.05
C PHE A 163 1.01 -8.06 11.29
N PHE A 164 0.67 -7.83 10.03
CA PHE A 164 1.35 -6.83 9.22
C PHE A 164 1.06 -5.39 9.65
N PHE A 165 -0.16 -5.09 10.11
CA PHE A 165 -0.48 -3.80 10.69
C PHE A 165 0.38 -3.53 11.92
N GLU A 166 0.44 -4.45 12.87
CA GLU A 166 1.27 -4.32 14.08
C GLU A 166 2.76 -4.16 13.72
N LYS A 167 3.28 -4.93 12.76
CA LYS A 167 4.66 -4.79 12.29
C LYS A 167 4.93 -3.45 11.63
N THR A 168 3.97 -2.94 10.86
CA THR A 168 4.05 -1.60 10.26
C THR A 168 4.14 -0.53 11.35
N ILE A 169 3.30 -0.61 12.39
CA ILE A 169 3.37 0.32 13.53
C ILE A 169 4.70 0.21 14.27
N GLU A 170 5.16 -1.01 14.53
CA GLU A 170 6.43 -1.28 15.23
C GLU A 170 7.62 -0.66 14.49
N ALA A 171 7.75 -0.91 13.18
CA ALA A 171 8.85 -0.39 12.36
C ALA A 171 8.83 1.15 12.32
N ASN A 172 7.67 1.75 12.03
CA ASN A 172 7.56 3.20 11.95
C ASN A 172 7.75 3.90 13.29
N SER A 173 7.36 3.26 14.40
CA SER A 173 7.63 3.78 15.76
C SER A 173 9.13 3.81 16.10
N ARG A 174 9.95 2.99 15.43
CA ARG A 174 11.41 3.01 15.54
C ARG A 174 12.10 3.97 14.56
N GLY A 175 11.34 4.71 13.77
CA GLY A 175 11.86 5.65 12.75
C GLY A 175 12.22 4.99 11.43
N GLU A 176 11.86 3.73 11.21
CA GLU A 176 11.93 3.10 9.89
C GLU A 176 10.75 3.57 9.05
N TYR A 177 10.95 3.86 7.77
CA TYR A 177 9.83 4.22 6.90
C TYR A 177 9.28 2.97 6.21
N PHE A 178 8.08 2.52 6.58
CA PHE A 178 7.40 1.36 5.97
C PHE A 178 5.92 1.68 5.69
N PRO A 179 5.52 2.00 4.45
CA PRO A 179 4.16 2.38 4.12
C PRO A 179 3.22 1.18 3.96
N LEU A 180 1.95 1.40 4.31
CA LEU A 180 0.87 0.44 4.19
C LEU A 180 -0.34 1.10 3.52
N TRP A 181 -0.85 0.47 2.47
CA TRP A 181 -2.03 0.92 1.73
C TRP A 181 -3.20 -0.04 1.94
N GLY A 182 -4.41 0.48 2.15
CA GLY A 182 -5.64 -0.31 2.15
C GLY A 182 -6.66 0.17 1.11
N THR A 183 -7.20 -0.74 0.32
CA THR A 183 -8.26 -0.45 -0.67
C THR A 183 -9.53 -1.22 -0.31
N CYS A 184 -10.68 -0.56 -0.26
CA CYS A 184 -11.99 -1.18 -0.02
C CYS A 184 -12.01 -2.11 1.20
N LEU A 185 -11.98 -3.44 1.04
CA LEU A 185 -11.82 -4.39 2.15
C LEU A 185 -10.58 -4.12 3.01
N GLY A 186 -9.47 -3.68 2.39
CA GLY A 186 -8.28 -3.22 3.11
C GLY A 186 -8.51 -1.94 3.90
N PHE A 187 -9.31 -1.00 3.38
CA PHE A 187 -9.76 0.18 4.12
C PHE A 187 -10.58 -0.22 5.35
N GLU A 188 -11.56 -1.11 5.19
CA GLU A 188 -12.38 -1.63 6.29
C GLU A 188 -11.51 -2.32 7.35
N SER A 189 -10.56 -3.15 6.92
CA SER A 189 -9.62 -3.86 7.78
C SER A 189 -8.76 -2.90 8.61
N LEU A 190 -8.20 -1.86 7.99
CA LEU A 190 -7.40 -0.87 8.69
C LEU A 190 -8.21 -0.07 9.71
N ASN A 191 -9.47 0.26 9.39
CA ASN A 191 -10.37 0.91 10.34
C ASN A 191 -10.65 0.01 11.56
N ILE A 192 -10.94 -1.28 11.35
CA ILE A 192 -11.15 -2.25 12.43
C ILE A 192 -9.91 -2.34 13.32
N LEU A 193 -8.72 -2.48 12.71
CA LEU A 193 -7.46 -2.65 13.43
C LEU A 193 -7.09 -1.40 14.24
N ALA A 194 -7.23 -0.20 13.66
CA ALA A 194 -6.95 1.05 14.36
C ALA A 194 -7.98 1.35 15.47
N ALA A 195 -9.25 1.01 15.25
CA ALA A 195 -10.30 1.16 16.25
C ALA A 195 -10.23 0.12 17.38
N GLU A 196 -9.52 -0.99 17.14
CA GLU A 196 -9.60 -2.23 17.93
C GLU A 196 -11.05 -2.68 18.16
N ASN A 197 -11.90 -2.48 17.16
CA ASN A 197 -13.32 -2.72 17.27
C ASN A 197 -13.91 -3.12 15.90
N ASN A 198 -14.46 -4.32 15.83
CA ASN A 198 -15.09 -4.87 14.62
C ASN A 198 -16.37 -4.13 14.21
N ASP A 199 -17.00 -3.38 15.11
CA ASP A 199 -18.32 -2.78 14.90
C ASP A 199 -18.26 -1.38 14.28
N VAL A 200 -17.07 -0.83 14.04
CA VAL A 200 -16.91 0.45 13.33
C VAL A 200 -17.21 0.34 11.83
N VAL A 201 -17.15 -0.87 11.27
CA VAL A 201 -17.53 -1.13 9.88
C VAL A 201 -19.01 -1.50 9.84
N ASN A 202 -19.78 -0.64 9.20
CA ASN A 202 -21.21 -0.72 9.06
C ASN A 202 -21.59 -1.30 7.69
N TYR A 203 -22.72 -1.99 7.62
CA TYR A 203 -23.29 -2.48 6.36
C TYR A 203 -24.48 -1.62 5.89
N GLY A 204 -24.97 -1.92 4.68
CA GLY A 204 -26.18 -1.35 4.12
C GLY A 204 -25.95 -0.05 3.33
N PHE A 205 -24.75 0.14 2.78
CA PHE A 205 -24.48 1.19 1.80
C PHE A 205 -24.91 0.71 0.40
N ASP A 206 -25.54 1.60 -0.38
CA ASP A 206 -25.89 1.39 -1.79
C ASP A 206 -24.80 2.00 -2.69
N SER A 207 -23.60 1.40 -2.64
CA SER A 207 -22.39 1.88 -3.31
C SER A 207 -21.71 0.82 -4.17
N GLU A 208 -22.41 -0.27 -4.50
CA GLU A 208 -21.95 -1.21 -5.52
C GLU A 208 -22.12 -0.60 -6.92
N ASP A 209 -21.19 -0.90 -7.81
CA ASP A 209 -21.23 -0.47 -9.21
C ASP A 209 -21.41 1.06 -9.41
N LEU A 210 -20.66 1.89 -8.67
CA LEU A 210 -20.91 3.34 -8.59
C LEU A 210 -19.63 4.18 -8.66
N SER A 211 -19.42 4.90 -9.76
CA SER A 211 -18.35 5.91 -9.83
C SER A 211 -18.77 7.26 -9.27
N LEU A 212 -17.92 7.84 -8.41
CA LEU A 212 -18.17 9.10 -7.69
C LEU A 212 -17.00 10.07 -7.82
N SER A 213 -17.29 11.36 -7.67
CA SER A 213 -16.31 12.40 -7.34
C SER A 213 -16.09 12.43 -5.83
N LEU A 214 -14.89 12.78 -5.37
CA LEU A 214 -14.59 12.94 -3.95
C LEU A 214 -15.14 14.24 -3.40
N LYS A 215 -15.79 14.18 -2.22
CA LYS A 215 -16.11 15.37 -1.43
C LYS A 215 -15.01 15.56 -0.39
N PHE A 216 -13.97 16.32 -0.78
CA PHE A 216 -12.87 16.66 0.12
C PHE A 216 -13.36 17.42 1.34
N VAL A 217 -12.82 17.09 2.52
CA VAL A 217 -13.02 17.89 3.73
C VAL A 217 -12.24 19.20 3.64
N SER A 218 -12.59 20.22 4.43
CA SER A 218 -12.01 21.57 4.29
C SER A 218 -10.49 21.62 4.43
N ASP A 219 -9.88 20.77 5.25
CA ASP A 219 -8.45 20.74 5.55
C ASP A 219 -7.71 19.58 4.87
N PHE A 220 -8.27 18.99 3.81
CA PHE A 220 -7.66 17.87 3.08
C PHE A 220 -6.27 18.23 2.52
N LYS A 221 -5.99 19.50 2.23
CA LYS A 221 -4.67 19.97 1.76
C LYS A 221 -3.60 19.96 2.86
N ASN A 222 -4.00 19.86 4.12
CA ASN A 222 -3.06 19.62 5.23
C ASN A 222 -2.86 18.10 5.41
N SER A 223 -2.54 17.41 4.32
CA SER A 223 -2.32 15.96 4.27
C SER A 223 -1.07 15.63 3.46
N ARG A 224 -0.51 14.44 3.67
CA ARG A 224 0.55 13.94 2.80
C ARG A 224 -0.02 13.55 1.44
N LEU A 225 -1.17 12.86 1.44
CA LEU A 225 -1.77 12.30 0.24
C LEU A 225 -2.26 13.33 -0.77
N PHE A 226 -2.79 14.48 -0.35
CA PHE A 226 -3.34 15.49 -1.26
C PHE A 226 -2.75 16.90 -1.09
N GLY A 227 -1.96 17.13 -0.04
CA GLY A 227 -1.37 18.44 0.21
C GLY A 227 -0.24 18.77 -0.74
N SER A 228 0.99 18.37 -0.39
CA SER A 228 2.17 18.70 -1.18
C SER A 228 2.44 17.71 -2.33
N ALA A 229 1.83 16.52 -2.30
CA ALA A 229 2.16 15.45 -3.23
C ALA A 229 1.28 15.45 -4.50
N ALA A 230 0.01 15.84 -4.38
CA ALA A 230 -0.94 15.77 -5.48
C ALA A 230 -0.81 16.97 -6.42
N PRO A 231 -0.65 16.76 -7.74
CA PRO A 231 -0.82 17.82 -8.72
C PRO A 231 -2.22 18.44 -8.62
N ASN A 232 -2.35 19.74 -8.86
CA ASN A 232 -3.66 20.43 -8.84
C ASN A 232 -4.67 19.77 -9.79
N GLU A 233 -4.21 19.33 -10.97
CA GLU A 233 -5.03 18.62 -11.95
C GLU A 233 -5.67 17.35 -11.36
N VAL A 234 -4.91 16.54 -10.64
CA VAL A 234 -5.43 15.32 -9.96
C VAL A 234 -6.51 15.69 -8.95
N VAL A 235 -6.26 16.72 -8.12
CA VAL A 235 -7.24 17.18 -7.12
C VAL A 235 -8.52 17.69 -7.80
N GLU A 236 -8.39 18.42 -8.92
CA GLU A 236 -9.54 18.93 -9.66
C GLU A 236 -10.38 17.82 -10.31
N ILE A 237 -9.73 16.84 -10.94
CA ILE A 237 -10.41 15.68 -11.53
C ILE A 237 -11.17 14.93 -10.43
N LEU A 238 -10.50 14.58 -9.33
CA LEU A 238 -11.10 13.85 -8.22
C LEU A 238 -12.28 14.61 -7.60
N ALA A 239 -12.20 15.95 -7.50
CA ALA A 239 -13.27 16.75 -6.90
C ALA A 239 -14.50 16.93 -7.81
N LYS A 240 -14.30 16.97 -9.14
CA LYS A 240 -15.33 17.41 -10.10
C LYS A 240 -15.90 16.26 -10.93
N GLN A 241 -15.16 15.18 -11.11
CA GLN A 241 -15.51 14.11 -12.04
C GLN A 241 -15.75 12.79 -11.31
N ASN A 242 -16.71 12.00 -11.80
CA ASN A 242 -17.05 10.71 -11.22
C ASN A 242 -16.04 9.63 -11.67
N VAL A 243 -14.82 9.71 -11.14
CA VAL A 243 -13.69 8.85 -11.55
C VAL A 243 -13.30 7.81 -10.50
N THR A 244 -13.93 7.82 -9.33
CA THR A 244 -13.59 6.88 -8.25
C THR A 244 -14.63 5.77 -8.16
N MET A 245 -14.26 4.58 -8.64
CA MET A 245 -15.17 3.43 -8.67
C MET A 245 -15.38 2.86 -7.27
N ASN A 246 -16.63 2.88 -6.81
CA ASN A 246 -17.06 2.24 -5.57
C ASN A 246 -17.73 0.91 -5.89
N ASN A 247 -17.35 -0.12 -5.15
CA ASN A 247 -18.00 -1.42 -5.24
C ASN A 247 -18.11 -2.06 -3.84
N HIS A 248 -18.86 -1.42 -2.95
CA HIS A 248 -18.97 -1.85 -1.55
C HIS A 248 -20.39 -1.71 -1.00
N MET A 249 -20.71 -2.58 -0.05
CA MET A 249 -21.92 -2.50 0.79
C MET A 249 -21.60 -2.17 2.25
N ALA A 250 -20.31 -2.15 2.58
CA ALA A 250 -19.77 -1.91 3.90
C ALA A 250 -18.86 -0.68 3.90
N GLY A 251 -18.77 0.00 5.04
CA GLY A 251 -17.96 1.20 5.16
C GLY A 251 -18.04 1.81 6.55
N VAL A 252 -17.36 2.93 6.73
CA VAL A 252 -17.29 3.64 8.01
C VAL A 252 -17.87 5.05 7.84
N THR A 253 -18.72 5.47 8.76
CA THR A 253 -19.34 6.81 8.74
C THR A 253 -18.49 7.82 9.50
N PRO A 254 -18.62 9.13 9.24
CA PRO A 254 -17.99 10.16 10.06
C PRO A 254 -18.34 10.04 11.55
N ASN A 255 -19.58 9.65 11.86
CA ASN A 255 -20.03 9.47 13.24
C ASN A 255 -19.33 8.29 13.94
N ASP A 256 -18.88 7.26 13.22
CA ASP A 256 -18.08 6.17 13.82
C ASP A 256 -16.71 6.68 14.26
N TYR A 257 -16.11 7.58 13.49
CA TYR A 257 -14.89 8.29 13.90
C TYR A 257 -15.16 9.16 15.12
N ASP A 258 -16.24 9.93 15.14
CA ASP A 258 -16.58 10.79 16.28
C ASP A 258 -16.80 9.99 17.58
N ARG A 259 -17.34 8.77 17.49
CA ARG A 259 -17.64 7.93 18.65
C ARG A 259 -16.49 7.02 19.08
N ASN A 260 -15.54 6.72 18.21
CA ASN A 260 -14.40 5.87 18.53
C ASN A 260 -13.11 6.71 18.66
N GLU A 261 -12.67 6.92 19.90
CA GLU A 261 -11.50 7.75 20.20
C GLU A 261 -10.21 7.23 19.54
N LYS A 262 -9.99 5.90 19.50
CA LYS A 262 -8.80 5.32 18.88
C LYS A 262 -8.78 5.64 17.39
N LEU A 263 -9.91 5.44 16.71
CA LEU A 263 -10.04 5.70 15.28
C LEU A 263 -9.83 7.19 14.97
N ARG A 264 -10.50 8.09 15.72
CA ARG A 264 -10.37 9.55 15.58
C ARG A 264 -8.94 10.04 15.76
N ASN A 265 -8.19 9.43 16.68
CA ASN A 265 -6.82 9.84 16.98
C ASN A 265 -5.79 9.17 16.06
N PHE A 266 -6.18 8.12 15.33
CA PHE A 266 -5.28 7.38 14.46
C PHE A 266 -5.33 7.89 13.02
N PHE A 267 -6.52 8.15 12.49
CA PHE A 267 -6.74 8.50 11.09
C PHE A 267 -7.32 9.90 10.92
N LYS A 268 -6.74 10.64 9.98
CA LYS A 268 -7.29 11.86 9.41
C LYS A 268 -8.21 11.49 8.24
N ILE A 269 -9.45 12.00 8.28
CA ILE A 269 -10.37 11.93 7.14
C ILE A 269 -9.97 12.96 6.09
N LEU A 270 -9.87 12.55 4.82
CA LEU A 270 -9.49 13.42 3.70
C LEU A 270 -10.66 13.66 2.74
N SER A 271 -11.56 12.69 2.58
CA SER A 271 -12.76 12.85 1.79
C SER A 271 -13.92 12.00 2.30
N LEU A 272 -15.11 12.46 1.96
CA LEU A 272 -16.38 11.79 2.19
C LEU A 272 -17.07 11.54 0.85
N ASN A 273 -18.01 10.60 0.87
CA ASN A 273 -18.95 10.36 -0.20
C ASN A 273 -20.32 10.00 0.37
N ALA A 274 -21.34 10.00 -0.49
CA ALA A 274 -22.67 9.52 -0.15
C ALA A 274 -23.07 8.44 -1.16
N ASP A 275 -23.73 7.40 -0.66
CA ASP A 275 -24.27 6.33 -1.50
C ASP A 275 -25.50 6.80 -2.30
N ARG A 276 -26.10 5.93 -3.12
CA ARG A 276 -27.30 6.28 -3.92
C ARG A 276 -28.50 6.75 -3.09
N LYS A 277 -28.53 6.44 -1.80
CA LYS A 277 -29.59 6.80 -0.84
C LYS A 277 -29.22 8.02 0.02
N GLY A 278 -28.07 8.64 -0.24
CA GLY A 278 -27.59 9.79 0.52
C GLY A 278 -26.92 9.44 1.84
N LYS A 279 -26.66 8.16 2.13
CA LYS A 279 -25.96 7.74 3.34
C LYS A 279 -24.48 8.06 3.21
N VAL A 280 -23.97 8.92 4.09
CA VAL A 280 -22.58 9.42 4.05
C VAL A 280 -21.61 8.40 4.63
N PHE A 281 -20.47 8.22 3.96
CA PHE A 281 -19.34 7.40 4.39
C PHE A 281 -18.00 8.11 4.16
N VAL A 282 -16.98 7.69 4.91
CA VAL A 282 -15.59 8.11 4.74
C VAL A 282 -14.99 7.39 3.53
N SER A 283 -14.41 8.14 2.60
CA SER A 283 -13.90 7.57 1.34
C SER A 283 -12.38 7.60 1.19
N THR A 284 -11.67 8.48 1.91
CA THR A 284 -10.20 8.48 1.94
C THR A 284 -9.69 8.91 3.31
N ILE A 285 -8.66 8.20 3.79
CA ILE A 285 -7.98 8.47 5.06
C ILE A 285 -6.46 8.36 4.93
N GLU A 286 -5.76 9.04 5.83
CA GLU A 286 -4.35 8.79 6.12
C GLU A 286 -4.10 8.81 7.62
N SER A 287 -3.12 8.05 8.11
CA SER A 287 -2.77 8.09 9.54
C SER A 287 -2.08 9.42 9.90
N PHE A 288 -2.33 9.94 11.10
CA PHE A 288 -1.63 11.14 11.57
C PHE A 288 -0.11 10.92 11.66
N ASN A 289 0.30 9.76 12.20
CA ASN A 289 1.68 9.53 12.63
C ASN A 289 2.42 8.46 11.81
N PHE A 290 1.69 7.66 11.03
CA PHE A 290 2.28 6.54 10.28
C PHE A 290 2.04 6.73 8.78
N PRO A 291 2.90 6.19 7.90
CA PRO A 291 2.68 6.20 6.45
C PRO A 291 1.64 5.17 6.02
N ILE A 292 0.46 5.22 6.65
CA ILE A 292 -0.67 4.34 6.39
C ILE A 292 -1.75 5.16 5.71
N TYR A 293 -2.24 4.67 4.58
CA TYR A 293 -3.20 5.34 3.71
C TYR A 293 -4.28 4.37 3.30
N ALA A 294 -5.51 4.85 3.10
CA ALA A 294 -6.56 3.98 2.59
C ALA A 294 -7.64 4.71 1.81
N THR A 295 -8.21 4.00 0.84
CA THR A 295 -9.34 4.46 0.02
C THR A 295 -10.46 3.42 0.07
N GLN A 296 -11.71 3.88 0.25
CA GLN A 296 -12.88 3.00 0.18
C GLN A 296 -13.20 2.59 -1.27
N TYR A 297 -12.92 3.48 -2.23
CA TYR A 297 -13.00 3.22 -3.67
C TYR A 297 -11.73 2.53 -4.18
N HIS A 298 -11.76 2.17 -5.47
CA HIS A 298 -10.79 1.31 -6.15
C HIS A 298 -9.98 2.04 -7.24
N PRO A 299 -8.83 2.66 -6.91
CA PRO A 299 -7.95 3.28 -7.92
C PRO A 299 -7.43 2.29 -8.97
N GLU A 300 -7.23 1.02 -8.60
CA GLU A 300 -6.69 -0.01 -9.48
C GLU A 300 -7.64 -0.41 -10.61
N LYS A 301 -8.94 -0.10 -10.50
CA LYS A 301 -9.96 -0.58 -11.46
C LYS A 301 -9.83 0.05 -12.84
N VAL A 302 -9.01 1.07 -13.04
CA VAL A 302 -8.68 1.58 -14.39
C VAL A 302 -8.08 0.51 -15.31
N TYR A 303 -7.56 -0.60 -14.75
CA TYR A 303 -7.06 -1.76 -15.49
C TYR A 303 -8.08 -2.91 -15.68
N GLU A 304 -9.32 -2.76 -15.21
CA GLU A 304 -10.40 -3.76 -15.34
C GLU A 304 -11.41 -3.31 -16.39
N PHE A 305 -11.75 -4.17 -17.36
CA PHE A 305 -12.66 -3.81 -18.48
C PHE A 305 -13.95 -4.61 -18.46
N ASN A 306 -14.45 -4.94 -17.26
CA ASN A 306 -15.69 -5.68 -17.08
C ASN A 306 -16.92 -4.75 -17.16
N TYR A 307 -18.12 -5.31 -16.98
CA TYR A 307 -19.40 -4.55 -17.07
C TYR A 307 -19.69 -3.67 -15.84
N GLU A 308 -18.68 -3.23 -15.12
CA GLU A 308 -18.83 -2.30 -14.00
C GLU A 308 -18.84 -0.85 -14.49
N ALA A 309 -19.39 0.06 -13.69
CA ALA A 309 -19.46 1.50 -13.90
C ALA A 309 -18.10 2.18 -13.67
N ILE A 310 -17.03 1.58 -14.19
CA ILE A 310 -15.67 2.10 -14.13
C ILE A 310 -15.53 3.21 -15.18
N ASP A 311 -15.06 4.37 -14.75
CA ASP A 311 -14.68 5.43 -15.69
C ASP A 311 -13.28 5.15 -16.26
N HIS A 312 -13.20 5.00 -17.58
CA HIS A 312 -11.96 4.78 -18.33
C HIS A 312 -11.53 6.01 -19.13
N SER A 313 -12.00 7.21 -18.76
CA SER A 313 -11.50 8.44 -19.37
C SER A 313 -10.01 8.64 -19.07
N TYR A 314 -9.36 9.46 -19.89
CA TYR A 314 -7.97 9.85 -19.64
C TYR A 314 -7.81 10.52 -18.27
N ASP A 315 -8.77 11.33 -17.87
CA ASP A 315 -8.78 12.01 -16.56
C ASP A 315 -8.87 10.99 -15.42
N SER A 316 -9.70 9.96 -15.55
CA SER A 316 -9.74 8.85 -14.58
C SER A 316 -8.42 8.11 -14.48
N LEU A 317 -7.75 7.85 -15.61
CA LEU A 317 -6.42 7.24 -15.61
C LEU A 317 -5.40 8.12 -14.83
N ILE A 318 -5.33 9.42 -15.14
CA ILE A 318 -4.45 10.38 -14.47
C ILE A 318 -4.72 10.42 -12.96
N ALA A 319 -5.98 10.52 -12.56
CA ALA A 319 -6.38 10.63 -11.17
C ALA A 319 -6.11 9.34 -10.38
N ASN A 320 -6.37 8.17 -10.96
CA ASN A 320 -6.26 6.90 -10.25
C ASN A 320 -4.82 6.33 -10.23
N GLU A 321 -4.01 6.57 -11.27
CA GLU A 321 -2.59 6.23 -11.25
C GLU A 321 -1.79 7.08 -10.26
N TYR A 322 -2.26 8.30 -9.94
CA TYR A 322 -1.63 9.15 -8.93
C TYR A 322 -1.46 8.42 -7.59
N PHE A 323 -2.48 7.68 -7.14
CA PHE A 323 -2.42 6.99 -5.85
C PHE A 323 -1.32 5.92 -5.80
N GLY A 324 -1.17 5.14 -6.88
CA GLY A 324 -0.10 4.15 -7.00
C GLY A 324 1.27 4.84 -7.04
N ARG A 325 1.39 5.91 -7.82
CA ARG A 325 2.61 6.73 -7.87
C ARG A 325 2.94 7.34 -6.51
N PHE A 326 1.97 7.86 -5.77
CA PHE A 326 2.18 8.37 -4.41
C PHE A 326 2.72 7.27 -3.49
N PHE A 327 2.06 6.11 -3.50
CA PHE A 327 2.42 4.98 -2.65
C PHE A 327 3.83 4.44 -2.95
N SER A 328 4.22 4.37 -4.22
CA SER A 328 5.55 3.91 -4.65
C SER A 328 6.63 5.01 -4.63
N LYS A 329 6.26 6.29 -4.80
CA LYS A 329 7.19 7.45 -4.81
C LYS A 329 7.82 7.70 -3.45
N ILE A 330 7.21 7.22 -2.39
CA ILE A 330 7.60 7.46 -1.02
C ILE A 330 9.06 7.02 -0.67
N TYR A 331 9.75 6.28 -1.54
CA TYR A 331 11.18 5.95 -1.44
C TYR A 331 12.11 6.88 -2.23
N PHE A 332 11.55 7.87 -2.92
CA PHE A 332 12.24 8.87 -3.71
C PHE A 332 12.01 10.24 -3.04
N PRO A 333 13.03 10.89 -2.46
CA PRO A 333 12.89 12.26 -2.03
C PRO A 333 12.64 13.07 -3.29
N SER A 334 11.68 13.97 -3.19
CA SER A 334 11.56 15.08 -4.13
C SER A 334 12.92 15.77 -4.23
N HIS A 335 13.52 15.74 -5.42
CA HIS A 335 14.68 16.57 -5.74
C HIS A 335 14.33 18.05 -5.73
#